data_AF-B7XDF5-F1
#
_entry.id   AF-B7XDF5-F1
#
_cell.length_a   1.000
_cell.length_b   1.000
_cell.length_c   1.000
_cell.angle_alpha   90.00
_cell.angle_beta   90.00
_cell.angle_gamma   90.00
#
_symmetry.space_group_name_H-M   'P 1'
#
loop_
_entity.id
_entity.type
_entity.pdbx_description
1 polymer ?
#
loop_
_entity_poly.entity_id
_entity_poly.type
_entity_poly.pdbx_seq_one_letter_code
_entity_poly.pdbx_strand_id
1 'polypeptide(L)'
;MAAKFLVFCGLVSLASATIKLQEIFSWNVVDWNYPDQFSKQQALRTGALIPENALPVGIERWRNKLFVSVPRWRSGIPATLNYIPLDAPYEPSPKLTPYPSFEGNELGNCQTGLTTVYRVKADQCDRLWTTLQMCARTRSMYLT
;
A
#
# COMPACT_ATOMS: atom_id res chain seq x y z
N MET A 1 39.77 6.92 45.98
CA MET A 1 39.59 6.19 44.70
C MET A 1 38.13 5.80 44.39
N ALA A 2 37.14 6.12 45.23
CA ALA A 2 35.72 5.83 44.96
C ALA A 2 34.99 6.89 44.12
N ALA A 3 35.43 8.15 44.17
CA ALA A 3 34.75 9.26 43.48
C ALA A 3 34.88 9.23 41.94
N LYS A 4 35.98 8.68 41.40
CA LYS A 4 36.17 8.57 39.94
C LYS A 4 35.26 7.52 39.29
N PHE A 5 34.90 6.47 40.03
CA PHE A 5 33.98 5.42 39.53
C PHE A 5 32.52 5.89 39.49
N LEU A 6 32.09 6.70 40.48
CA LEU A 6 30.73 7.26 40.51
C LEU A 6 30.48 8.26 39.38
N VAL A 7 31.50 9.01 38.95
CA VAL A 7 31.39 9.94 37.82
C VAL A 7 31.25 9.20 36.47
N PHE A 8 31.87 8.03 36.32
CA PHE A 8 31.77 7.24 35.08
C PHE A 8 30.41 6.53 34.95
N CYS A 9 29.80 6.10 36.06
CA CYS A 9 28.44 5.52 36.04
C CYS A 9 27.33 6.57 35.83
N GLY A 10 27.57 7.85 36.16
CA GLY A 10 26.59 8.93 35.94
C GLY A 10 26.51 9.43 34.49
N LEU A 11 27.54 9.18 33.68
CA LEU A 11 27.57 9.55 32.25
C LEU A 11 26.90 8.51 31.35
N VAL A 12 26.55 7.34 31.87
CA VAL A 12 25.67 6.36 31.19
C VAL A 12 24.20 6.71 31.48
N SER A 13 23.89 8.00 31.58
CA SER A 13 22.52 8.48 31.66
C SER A 13 21.88 8.35 30.27
N LEU A 14 21.12 7.27 30.11
CA LEU A 14 19.99 7.12 29.19
C LEU A 14 20.09 7.91 27.88
N ALA A 15 20.97 7.50 26.98
CA ALA A 15 20.70 7.68 25.56
C ALA A 15 19.56 6.71 25.17
N SER A 16 18.33 7.03 25.57
CA SER A 16 17.15 6.44 24.95
C SER A 16 17.17 6.88 23.50
N ALA A 17 17.73 6.06 22.62
CA ALA A 17 17.63 6.24 21.19
C ALA A 17 16.14 6.17 20.83
N THR A 18 15.51 7.34 20.70
CA THR A 18 14.18 7.45 20.12
C THR A 18 14.30 7.09 18.65
N ILE A 19 13.95 5.85 18.30
CA ILE A 19 13.88 5.42 16.91
C ILE A 19 12.64 6.08 16.33
N LYS A 20 12.82 7.25 15.71
CA LYS A 20 11.76 7.90 14.94
C LYS A 20 11.60 7.10 13.65
N LEU A 21 10.37 6.65 13.37
CA LEU A 21 10.04 6.07 12.08
C LEU A 21 10.33 7.10 10.98
N GLN A 22 11.08 6.67 9.96
CA GLN A 22 11.29 7.49 8.78
C GLN A 22 10.07 7.40 7.87
N GLU A 23 9.45 8.55 7.59
CA GLU A 23 8.43 8.63 6.56
C GLU A 23 9.08 8.45 5.19
N ILE A 24 8.59 7.48 4.43
CA ILE A 24 9.02 7.23 3.05
C ILE A 24 7.98 7.76 2.07
N PHE A 25 6.70 7.53 2.32
CA PHE A 25 5.61 8.04 1.49
C PHE A 25 4.48 8.56 2.38
N SER A 26 3.81 9.61 1.93
CA SER A 26 2.65 10.19 2.59
C SER A 26 1.65 10.70 1.57
N TRP A 27 0.36 10.64 1.91
CA TRP A 27 -0.73 11.12 1.06
C TRP A 27 -1.71 11.92 1.89
N ASN A 28 -2.08 13.10 1.40
CA ASN A 28 -3.30 13.78 1.84
C ASN A 28 -4.53 13.18 1.13
N VAL A 29 -4.36 12.84 -0.15
CA VAL A 29 -5.36 12.23 -1.01
C VAL A 29 -4.65 11.20 -1.90
N VAL A 30 -5.18 9.99 -1.97
CA VAL A 30 -4.62 8.92 -2.80
C VAL A 30 -5.08 9.10 -4.25
N ASP A 31 -4.17 8.85 -5.20
CA ASP A 31 -4.45 8.91 -6.63
C ASP A 31 -3.89 7.68 -7.35
N TRP A 32 -4.37 7.41 -8.56
CA TRP A 32 -4.02 6.24 -9.36
C TRP A 32 -3.38 6.61 -10.69
N ASN A 33 -2.48 5.76 -11.17
CA ASN A 33 -1.93 5.83 -12.52
C ASN A 33 -2.95 5.32 -13.53
N TYR A 34 -3.76 6.24 -14.06
CA TYR A 34 -4.62 5.99 -15.22
C TYR A 34 -3.80 5.96 -16.51
N PRO A 35 -4.22 5.18 -17.53
CA PRO A 35 -3.53 5.13 -18.82
C PRO A 35 -3.56 6.48 -19.55
N ASP A 36 -4.58 7.30 -19.30
CA ASP A 36 -4.75 8.59 -19.93
C ASP A 36 -5.64 9.52 -19.08
N GLN A 37 -5.64 10.81 -19.40
CA GLN A 37 -6.41 11.79 -18.65
C GLN A 37 -7.92 11.63 -18.88
N PHE A 38 -8.35 11.19 -20.06
CA PHE A 38 -9.77 11.01 -20.35
C PHE A 38 -10.38 9.88 -19.51
N SER A 39 -9.70 8.75 -19.36
CA SER A 39 -10.15 7.65 -18.48
C SER A 39 -10.21 8.08 -17.01
N LYS A 40 -9.23 8.84 -16.53
CA LYS A 40 -9.30 9.43 -15.18
C LYS A 40 -10.49 10.37 -15.01
N GLN A 41 -10.71 11.28 -15.95
CA GLN A 41 -11.84 12.21 -15.90
C GLN A 41 -13.18 11.48 -15.97
N GLN A 42 -13.29 10.44 -16.79
CA GLN A 42 -14.49 9.60 -16.82
C GLN A 42 -14.73 8.91 -15.47
N ALA A 43 -13.68 8.39 -14.83
CA ALA A 43 -13.82 7.77 -13.52
C ALA A 43 -14.29 8.75 -12.44
N LEU A 44 -13.76 9.98 -12.45
CA LEU A 44 -14.22 11.06 -11.56
C LEU A 44 -15.68 11.42 -11.82
N ARG A 45 -16.08 11.63 -13.09
CA ARG A 45 -17.45 11.99 -13.47
C ARG A 45 -18.49 10.92 -13.11
N THR A 46 -18.11 9.65 -13.24
CA THR A 46 -19.01 8.52 -12.98
C THR A 46 -19.03 8.09 -11.51
N GLY A 47 -18.17 8.66 -10.66
CA GLY A 47 -17.99 8.23 -9.28
C GLY A 47 -17.25 6.89 -9.14
N ALA A 48 -16.63 6.38 -10.21
CA ALA A 48 -15.73 5.23 -10.14
C ALA A 48 -14.40 5.58 -9.45
N LEU A 49 -14.06 6.87 -9.39
CA LEU A 49 -13.02 7.44 -8.54
C LEU A 49 -13.61 8.56 -7.67
N ILE A 50 -13.55 8.39 -6.35
CA ILE A 50 -13.84 9.41 -5.34
C ILE A 50 -12.62 9.44 -4.41
N PRO A 51 -11.63 10.30 -4.67
CA PRO A 51 -10.33 10.23 -4.01
C PRO A 51 -10.40 10.31 -2.48
N GLU A 52 -11.37 11.05 -1.94
CA GLU A 52 -11.57 11.27 -0.51
C GLU A 52 -12.04 10.01 0.23
N ASN A 53 -12.57 9.03 -0.51
CA ASN A 53 -13.01 7.76 0.06
C ASN A 53 -11.87 6.74 0.17
N ALA A 54 -10.70 7.03 -0.40
CA ALA A 54 -9.56 6.11 -0.43
C ALA A 54 -8.84 6.05 0.92
N LEU A 55 -8.85 4.88 1.55
CA LEU A 55 -8.12 4.61 2.78
C LEU A 55 -7.21 3.39 2.61
N PRO A 56 -5.89 3.57 2.46
CA PRO A 56 -4.93 2.47 2.46
C PRO A 56 -4.89 1.78 3.83
N VAL A 57 -4.87 0.44 3.86
CA VAL A 57 -4.89 -0.33 5.14
C VAL A 57 -3.85 -1.44 5.24
N GLY A 58 -3.20 -1.79 4.14
CA GLY A 58 -2.28 -2.91 4.08
C GLY A 58 -1.13 -2.60 3.14
N ILE A 59 0.07 -2.99 3.56
CA ILE A 59 1.29 -2.85 2.77
C ILE A 59 2.08 -4.16 2.80
N GLU A 60 2.78 -4.45 1.70
CA GLU A 60 3.74 -5.55 1.63
C GLU A 60 4.83 -5.22 0.63
N ARG A 61 6.10 -5.37 1.03
CA ARG A 61 7.23 -5.18 0.12
C ARG A 61 7.60 -6.51 -0.54
N TRP A 62 7.72 -6.50 -1.86
CA TRP A 62 8.34 -7.58 -2.62
C TRP A 62 9.27 -6.98 -3.69
N ARG A 63 10.57 -7.29 -3.58
CA ARG A 63 11.61 -6.77 -4.50
C ARG A 63 11.53 -5.24 -4.66
N ASN A 64 11.28 -4.76 -5.87
CA ASN A 64 11.13 -3.35 -6.25
C ASN A 64 9.67 -2.86 -6.21
N LYS A 65 8.74 -3.60 -5.59
CA LYS A 65 7.33 -3.21 -5.46
C LYS A 65 6.95 -3.08 -3.99
N LEU A 66 6.33 -1.96 -3.63
CA LEU A 66 5.58 -1.81 -2.40
C LEU A 66 4.10 -1.96 -2.73
N PHE A 67 3.51 -3.10 -2.39
CA PHE A 67 2.07 -3.32 -2.53
C PHE A 67 1.32 -2.48 -1.51
N VAL A 68 0.20 -1.91 -1.94
CA VAL A 68 -0.69 -1.09 -1.13
C VAL A 68 -2.12 -1.52 -1.43
N SER A 69 -2.85 -1.96 -0.40
CA SER A 69 -4.26 -2.31 -0.53
C SER A 69 -5.17 -1.16 -0.08
N VAL A 70 -6.16 -0.84 -0.90
CA VAL A 70 -7.20 0.15 -0.63
C VAL A 70 -8.56 -0.56 -0.69
N PRO A 71 -9.16 -0.93 0.45
CA PRO A 71 -10.43 -1.65 0.46
C PRO A 71 -11.58 -0.78 -0.06
N ARG A 72 -12.62 -1.42 -0.63
CA ARG A 72 -13.83 -0.74 -1.11
C ARG A 72 -14.86 -0.58 0.01
N TRP A 73 -14.49 0.07 1.11
CA TRP A 73 -15.42 0.38 2.22
C TRP A 73 -16.44 1.45 1.84
N ARG A 74 -16.04 2.33 0.91
CA ARG A 74 -16.89 3.32 0.26
C ARG A 74 -16.74 3.17 -1.26
N SER A 75 -17.69 3.75 -1.99
CA SER A 75 -17.62 3.83 -3.46
C SER A 75 -16.45 4.69 -3.93
N GLY A 76 -16.10 4.58 -5.21
CA GLY A 76 -15.07 5.40 -5.82
C GLY A 76 -13.64 4.90 -5.65
N ILE A 77 -13.46 3.60 -5.43
CA ILE A 77 -12.13 2.96 -5.35
C ILE A 77 -11.90 2.15 -6.64
N PRO A 78 -11.06 2.64 -7.56
CA PRO A 78 -10.93 2.03 -8.88
C PRO A 78 -10.18 0.70 -8.81
N ALA A 79 -9.12 0.60 -7.99
CA ALA A 79 -8.38 -0.65 -7.78
C ALA A 79 -8.07 -0.88 -6.31
N THR A 80 -8.37 -2.09 -5.83
CA THR A 80 -8.24 -2.46 -4.42
C THR A 80 -6.86 -2.98 -4.06
N LEU A 81 -6.13 -3.54 -5.03
CA LEU A 81 -4.74 -3.92 -4.89
C LEU A 81 -3.89 -3.13 -5.87
N ASN A 82 -2.83 -2.53 -5.35
CA ASN A 82 -1.97 -1.64 -6.10
C ASN A 82 -0.51 -1.84 -5.68
N TYR A 83 0.42 -1.25 -6.42
CA TYR A 83 1.81 -1.14 -6.00
C TYR A 83 2.42 0.22 -6.36
N ILE A 84 3.54 0.52 -5.69
CA ILE A 84 4.45 1.62 -6.00
C ILE A 84 5.79 1.01 -6.43
N PRO A 85 6.36 1.41 -7.58
CA PRO A 85 7.72 1.02 -7.96
C PRO A 85 8.75 1.71 -7.07
N LEU A 86 9.63 0.93 -6.44
CA LEU A 86 10.69 1.41 -5.54
C LEU A 86 11.99 1.76 -6.26
N ASP A 87 12.07 1.42 -7.55
CA ASP A 87 13.18 1.71 -8.47
C ASP A 87 12.92 2.94 -9.36
N ALA A 88 11.73 3.54 -9.26
CA ALA A 88 11.40 4.80 -9.93
C ALA A 88 12.01 6.01 -9.18
N PRO A 89 12.12 7.18 -9.85
CA PRO A 89 12.46 8.42 -9.17
C PRO A 89 11.55 8.67 -7.96
N TYR A 90 12.14 9.08 -6.84
CA TYR A 90 11.42 9.30 -5.60
C TYR A 90 10.38 10.42 -5.74
N GLU A 91 9.15 10.11 -5.37
CA GLU A 91 8.04 11.04 -5.22
C GLU A 91 7.41 10.81 -3.83
N PRO A 92 7.19 11.84 -3.00
CA PRO A 92 6.65 11.66 -1.65
C PRO A 92 5.23 11.08 -1.61
N SER A 93 4.41 11.40 -2.61
CA SER A 93 3.01 11.01 -2.71
C SER A 93 2.74 10.30 -4.04
N PRO A 94 3.42 9.18 -4.33
CA PRO A 94 3.36 8.56 -5.64
C PRO A 94 1.95 8.03 -5.90
N LYS A 95 1.54 8.09 -7.16
CA LYS A 95 0.28 7.48 -7.61
C LYS A 95 0.37 5.96 -7.52
N LEU A 96 -0.76 5.34 -7.17
CA LEU A 96 -0.88 3.90 -7.07
C LEU A 96 -1.06 3.27 -8.46
N THR A 97 -0.29 2.23 -8.75
CA THR A 97 -0.46 1.43 -9.97
C THR A 97 -1.30 0.19 -9.67
N PRO A 98 -2.47 0.01 -10.32
CA PRO A 98 -3.30 -1.18 -10.13
C PRO A 98 -2.55 -2.48 -10.39
N TYR A 99 -2.78 -3.48 -9.55
CA TYR A 99 -2.22 -4.82 -9.73
C TYR A 99 -3.31 -5.90 -9.75
N PRO A 100 -3.26 -6.85 -10.71
CA PRO A 100 -2.35 -6.88 -11.86
C PRO A 100 -2.67 -5.81 -12.92
N SER A 101 -3.91 -5.30 -12.92
CA SER A 101 -4.40 -4.25 -13.83
C SER A 101 -5.70 -3.65 -13.29
N PHE A 102 -6.23 -2.59 -13.92
CA PHE A 102 -7.59 -2.11 -13.63
C PHE A 102 -8.65 -3.19 -13.90
N GLU A 103 -8.52 -3.93 -15.00
CA GLU A 103 -9.41 -5.06 -15.36
C GLU A 103 -9.38 -6.16 -14.28
N GLY A 104 -8.20 -6.52 -13.78
CA GLY A 104 -8.07 -7.47 -12.67
C GLY A 104 -8.68 -6.97 -11.35
N ASN A 105 -9.04 -5.69 -11.28
CA ASN A 105 -9.73 -5.08 -10.15
C ASN A 105 -11.20 -4.76 -10.46
N GLU A 106 -11.77 -5.21 -11.58
CA GLU A 106 -13.16 -4.90 -11.93
C GLU A 106 -14.14 -5.29 -10.80
N LEU A 107 -14.99 -4.34 -10.40
CA LEU A 107 -15.98 -4.54 -9.35
C LEU A 107 -17.08 -5.49 -9.84
N GLY A 108 -17.49 -6.45 -9.01
CA GLY A 108 -18.56 -7.40 -9.33
C GLY A 108 -18.09 -8.66 -10.08
N ASN A 109 -16.86 -8.68 -10.58
CA ASN A 109 -16.25 -9.87 -11.17
C ASN A 109 -15.65 -10.76 -10.07
N CYS A 110 -16.45 -11.64 -9.45
CA CYS A 110 -15.95 -12.59 -8.44
C CYS A 110 -15.20 -13.80 -9.03
N GLN A 111 -15.29 -14.02 -10.36
CA GLN A 111 -14.64 -15.15 -11.02
C GLN A 111 -13.14 -14.89 -11.18
N THR A 112 -12.78 -13.71 -11.66
CA THR A 112 -11.38 -13.36 -11.98
C THR A 112 -10.92 -12.04 -11.39
N GLY A 113 -11.82 -11.20 -10.89
CA GLY A 113 -11.52 -9.89 -10.32
C GLY A 113 -11.20 -9.90 -8.81
N LEU A 114 -10.51 -8.85 -8.37
CA LEU A 114 -10.27 -8.54 -6.97
C LEU A 114 -11.37 -7.59 -6.48
N THR A 115 -12.27 -8.08 -5.62
CA THR A 115 -13.41 -7.27 -5.13
C THR A 115 -13.04 -6.33 -4.00
N THR A 116 -12.37 -6.81 -2.96
CA THR A 116 -11.86 -5.96 -1.86
C THR A 116 -10.73 -6.69 -1.17
N VAL A 117 -9.52 -6.14 -1.26
CA VAL A 117 -8.30 -6.68 -0.62
C VAL A 117 -8.02 -5.93 0.68
N TYR A 118 -7.80 -6.67 1.76
CA TYR A 118 -7.47 -6.11 3.07
C TYR A 118 -5.99 -6.29 3.43
N ARG A 119 -5.52 -7.54 3.40
CA ARG A 119 -4.14 -7.90 3.73
C ARG A 119 -3.49 -8.56 2.55
N VAL A 120 -2.21 -8.28 2.41
CA VAL A 120 -1.35 -8.76 1.34
C VAL A 120 -0.11 -9.38 1.98
N LYS A 121 0.35 -10.52 1.46
CA LYS A 121 1.59 -11.16 1.91
C LYS A 121 2.33 -11.76 0.74
N ALA A 122 3.60 -11.42 0.57
CA ALA A 122 4.48 -12.07 -0.37
C ALA A 122 5.18 -13.24 0.33
N ASP A 123 5.27 -14.39 -0.36
CA ASP A 123 6.02 -15.54 0.13
C ASP A 123 7.36 -15.72 -0.59
N GLN A 124 8.16 -16.66 -0.09
CA GLN A 124 9.48 -17.00 -0.66
C GLN A 124 9.42 -17.62 -2.07
N CYS A 125 8.24 -18.00 -2.55
CA CYS A 125 8.03 -18.58 -3.87
C CYS A 125 7.54 -17.53 -4.88
N ASP A 126 7.74 -16.25 -4.59
CA ASP A 126 7.26 -15.12 -5.41
C ASP A 126 5.74 -15.16 -5.66
N ARG A 127 4.96 -15.59 -4.65
CA ARG A 127 3.50 -15.54 -4.71
C ARG A 127 2.97 -14.47 -3.78
N LEU A 128 1.99 -13.72 -4.27
CA LEU A 128 1.25 -12.73 -3.50
C LEU A 128 -0.08 -13.31 -3.04
N TRP A 129 -0.23 -13.43 -1.73
CA TRP A 129 -1.45 -13.88 -1.07
C TRP A 129 -2.30 -12.69 -0.66
N THR A 130 -3.59 -12.74 -0.98
CA THR A 130 -4.55 -11.72 -0.60
C THR A 130 -5.76 -12.32 0.10
N THR A 131 -6.31 -11.55 1.02
CA THR A 131 -7.58 -11.86 1.70
C THR A 131 -8.69 -11.00 1.11
N LEU A 132 -9.73 -11.65 0.58
CA LEU A 132 -10.88 -11.00 -0.05
C LEU A 132 -12.12 -11.12 0.84
N GLN A 133 -12.76 -10.00 1.17
CA GLN A 133 -13.94 -10.02 2.06
C GLN A 133 -15.23 -10.43 1.34
N MET A 134 -15.52 -9.90 0.14
CA MET A 134 -16.84 -10.08 -0.49
C MET A 134 -17.00 -11.38 -1.29
N CYS A 135 -15.92 -12.01 -1.76
CA CYS A 135 -16.01 -13.32 -2.44
C CYS A 135 -15.48 -14.49 -1.57
N ALA A 136 -15.23 -14.26 -0.26
CA ALA A 136 -14.80 -15.24 0.74
C ALA A 136 -13.75 -16.28 0.25
N ARG A 137 -12.70 -15.81 -0.45
CA ARG A 137 -11.62 -16.67 -0.95
C ARG A 137 -10.28 -16.02 -0.69
N THR A 138 -9.33 -16.80 -0.18
CA THR A 138 -7.90 -16.46 -0.26
C THR A 138 -7.46 -16.70 -1.70
N ARG A 139 -6.76 -15.73 -2.29
CA ARG A 139 -6.25 -15.85 -3.66
C ARG A 139 -4.73 -15.64 -3.68
N SER A 140 -4.04 -16.44 -4.48
CA SER A 140 -2.62 -16.26 -4.78
C SER A 140 -2.43 -15.80 -6.22
N MET A 141 -1.52 -14.87 -6.46
CA MET A 141 -1.07 -14.46 -7.80
C MET A 141 0.46 -14.63 -7.87
N TYR A 142 0.97 -15.07 -9.02
CA TYR A 142 2.41 -15.08 -9.25
C TYR A 142 2.91 -13.66 -9.50
N LEU A 143 3.98 -13.29 -8.81
CA LEU A 143 4.58 -11.98 -8.92
C LEU A 143 5.54 -11.95 -10.11
N THR A 144 5.49 -10.84 -10.85
CA THR A 144 6.36 -10.54 -12.00
C THR A 144 6.92 -9.13 -11.85
#